data_AF-A0A2E3YB91-F1
#
_entry.id   AF-A0A2E3YB91-F1
#
_cell.length_a   1.000
_cell.length_b   1.000
_cell.length_c   1.000
_cell.angle_alpha   90.00
_cell.angle_beta   90.00
_cell.angle_gamma   90.00
#
_symmetry.space_group_name_H-M   'P 1'
#
loop_
_entity.id
_entity.type
_entity.pdbx_description
1 polymer ?
#
loop_
_entity_poly.entity_id
_entity_poly.type
_entity_poly.pdbx_seq_one_letter_code
_entity_poly.pdbx_strand_id
1 'polypeptide(L)'
;MRLLGFIFILVSLMVGIGSNLSSFIDAPSLIFVIPGALALLLFAGQGVGNMFGAVFSADATSEQLTAAADAWEHTGIYAQAMGGIGTIIGLVLMLKNMDDPAALGPGMAIALLTVFYGLFVAYAVALPLQTRLRSRAAG
;
A
#
# COMPACT_ATOMS: atom_id res chain seq x y z
N MET A 1 -8.93 13.83 16.24
CA MET A 1 -9.89 13.04 15.42
C MET A 1 -9.22 12.17 14.34
N ARG A 2 -8.32 12.68 13.49
CA ARG A 2 -7.72 11.90 12.37
C ARG A 2 -6.85 10.70 12.79
N LEU A 3 -5.99 10.86 13.79
CA LEU A 3 -5.19 9.77 14.35
C LEU A 3 -6.06 8.67 14.98
N LEU A 4 -7.20 9.09 15.54
CA LEU A 4 -8.19 8.22 16.17
C LEU A 4 -8.91 7.36 15.13
N GLY A 5 -9.19 7.92 13.95
CA GLY A 5 -9.71 7.16 12.80
C GLY A 5 -8.72 6.12 12.27
N PHE A 6 -7.43 6.45 12.18
CA PHE A 6 -6.40 5.48 11.78
C PHE A 6 -6.26 4.33 12.78
N ILE A 7 -6.22 4.64 14.09
CA ILE A 7 -6.22 3.63 15.15
C ILE A 7 -7.49 2.77 15.06
N PHE A 8 -8.64 3.36 14.80
CA PHE A 8 -9.90 2.63 14.67
C PHE A 8 -9.91 1.68 13.47
N ILE A 9 -9.38 2.09 12.32
CA ILE A 9 -9.20 1.22 11.14
C ILE A 9 -8.29 0.05 11.49
N LEU A 10 -7.12 0.31 12.08
CA LEU A 10 -6.20 -0.76 12.47
C LEU A 10 -6.80 -1.71 13.50
N VAL A 11 -7.46 -1.18 14.53
CA VAL A 11 -8.14 -2.01 15.54
C VAL A 11 -9.26 -2.82 14.91
N SER A 12 -10.07 -2.25 14.01
CA SER A 12 -11.12 -2.99 13.30
C SER A 12 -10.55 -4.11 12.43
N LEU A 13 -9.41 -3.90 11.78
CA LEU A 13 -8.71 -4.92 11.01
C LEU A 13 -8.16 -6.01 11.93
N MET A 14 -7.50 -5.65 13.03
CA MET A 14 -6.95 -6.63 13.97
C MET A 14 -8.04 -7.44 14.66
N VAL A 15 -9.15 -6.82 15.07
CA VAL A 15 -10.30 -7.51 15.67
C VAL A 15 -11.03 -8.37 14.63
N GLY A 16 -11.20 -7.88 13.41
CA GLY A 16 -11.87 -8.61 12.33
C GLY A 16 -11.08 -9.82 11.84
N ILE A 17 -9.74 -9.75 11.86
CA ILE A 17 -8.85 -10.86 11.47
C ILE A 17 -8.65 -11.85 12.64
N GLY A 18 -8.81 -11.39 13.88
CA GLY A 18 -8.70 -12.22 15.08
C GLY A 18 -7.32 -12.87 15.23
N SER A 19 -7.27 -14.15 15.57
CA SER A 19 -6.02 -14.91 15.73
C SER A 19 -5.33 -15.30 14.41
N ASN A 20 -5.97 -15.08 13.26
CA ASN A 20 -5.51 -15.56 11.96
C ASN A 20 -4.64 -14.54 11.21
N LEU A 21 -4.05 -13.57 11.91
CA LEU A 21 -3.25 -12.51 11.29
C LEU A 21 -2.08 -13.06 10.48
N SER A 22 -1.49 -14.18 10.90
CA SER A 22 -0.44 -14.87 10.16
C SER A 22 -0.87 -15.38 8.79
N SER A 23 -2.16 -15.71 8.60
CA SER A 23 -2.71 -16.16 7.31
C SER A 23 -2.81 -15.03 6.29
N PHE A 24 -2.81 -13.78 6.75
CA PHE A 24 -2.80 -12.59 5.92
C PHE A 24 -1.39 -12.04 5.71
N ILE A 25 -0.33 -12.78 6.07
CA ILE A 25 1.07 -12.41 5.83
C ILE A 25 1.62 -13.40 4.79
N ASP A 26 1.48 -13.07 3.51
CA ASP A 26 2.03 -13.82 2.40
C ASP A 26 3.28 -13.10 1.87
N ALA A 27 4.44 -13.71 2.11
CA ALA A 27 5.73 -13.14 1.74
C ALA A 27 5.85 -12.85 0.23
N PRO A 28 5.43 -13.75 -0.70
CA PRO A 28 5.40 -13.47 -2.13
C PRO A 28 4.62 -12.18 -2.47
N SER A 29 3.41 -12.04 -1.92
CA SER A 29 2.54 -10.89 -2.18
C SER A 29 3.10 -9.59 -1.60
N LEU A 30 3.71 -9.62 -0.40
CA LEU A 30 4.34 -8.45 0.22
C LEU A 30 5.58 -7.97 -0.55
N ILE A 31 6.44 -8.91 -0.96
CA ILE A 31 7.65 -8.64 -1.75
C ILE A 31 7.28 -8.12 -3.14
N PHE A 32 6.11 -8.50 -3.67
CA PHE A 32 5.65 -7.99 -4.93
C PHE A 32 5.09 -6.56 -4.84
N VAL A 33 4.16 -6.33 -3.92
CA VAL A 33 3.41 -5.06 -3.86
C VAL A 33 4.26 -3.90 -3.34
N ILE A 34 4.97 -4.08 -2.22
CA ILE A 34 5.67 -2.97 -1.56
C ILE A 34 6.90 -2.51 -2.38
N PRO A 35 7.85 -3.41 -2.73
CA PRO A 35 8.92 -3.09 -3.66
C PRO A 35 8.43 -2.63 -5.04
N GLY A 36 7.36 -3.21 -5.59
CA GLY A 36 6.81 -2.79 -6.88
C GLY A 36 6.29 -1.36 -6.86
N ALA A 37 5.54 -0.98 -5.81
CA ALA A 37 5.06 0.39 -5.64
C ALA A 37 6.21 1.38 -5.46
N LEU A 38 7.24 0.99 -4.69
CA LEU A 38 8.45 1.80 -4.51
C LEU A 38 9.25 1.94 -5.82
N ALA A 39 9.38 0.87 -6.60
CA ALA A 39 10.07 0.88 -7.88
C ALA A 39 9.37 1.81 -8.88
N LEU A 40 8.03 1.78 -8.93
CA LEU A 40 7.24 2.72 -9.75
C LEU A 40 7.43 4.16 -9.32
N LEU A 41 7.54 4.41 -8.01
CA LEU A 41 7.79 5.75 -7.48
C LEU A 41 9.20 6.25 -7.83
N LEU A 42 10.21 5.40 -7.73
CA LEU A 42 11.57 5.70 -8.17
C LEU A 42 11.64 5.93 -9.69
N PHE A 43 10.94 5.11 -10.48
CA PHE A 43 10.87 5.24 -11.94
C PHE A 43 10.16 6.53 -12.37
N ALA A 44 9.13 6.95 -11.63
CA ALA A 44 8.46 8.23 -11.81
C ALA A 44 9.34 9.44 -11.45
N GLY A 45 10.59 9.22 -11.02
CA GLY A 45 11.55 10.27 -10.68
C GLY A 45 11.20 11.00 -9.38
N GLN A 46 10.32 10.43 -8.54
CA GLN A 46 9.93 11.07 -7.30
C GLN A 46 10.96 10.76 -6.20
N GLY A 47 11.51 11.82 -5.61
CA GLY A 47 12.54 11.70 -4.59
C GLY A 47 11.99 11.09 -3.29
N VAL A 48 12.17 9.78 -3.11
CA VAL A 48 11.80 9.04 -1.88
C VAL A 48 12.40 9.69 -0.62
N GLY A 49 13.63 10.20 -0.71
CA GLY A 49 14.29 10.86 0.42
C GLY A 49 13.52 12.09 0.91
N ASN A 50 12.98 12.88 -0.01
CA ASN A 50 12.24 14.11 0.31
C ASN A 50 10.83 13.80 0.81
N MET A 51 10.24 12.69 0.36
CA MET A 51 8.90 12.21 0.75
C MET A 51 8.82 11.88 2.24
N PHE A 52 9.80 11.16 2.79
CA PHE A 52 9.83 10.84 4.23
C PHE A 52 10.39 12.00 5.07
N GLY A 53 11.39 12.72 4.54
CA GLY A 53 11.99 13.87 5.24
C GLY A 53 10.95 14.92 5.63
N ALA A 54 10.09 15.33 4.68
CA ALA A 54 9.06 16.35 4.90
C ALA A 54 7.94 15.92 5.88
N VAL A 55 7.74 14.62 6.09
CA VAL A 55 6.77 14.10 7.07
C VAL A 55 7.23 14.39 8.49
N PHE A 56 8.53 14.26 8.75
CA PHE A 56 9.11 14.38 10.09
C PHE A 56 9.78 15.72 10.37
N SER A 57 10.14 16.51 9.34
CA SER A 57 10.71 17.83 9.55
C SER A 57 9.63 18.83 9.95
N ALA A 58 9.90 19.61 11.01
CA ALA A 58 9.02 20.67 11.48
C ALA A 58 9.10 21.90 10.55
N ASP A 59 10.30 22.22 10.07
CA ASP A 59 10.62 23.44 9.30
C ASP A 59 10.56 23.26 7.78
N ALA A 60 9.81 22.28 7.28
CA ALA A 60 9.65 22.08 5.84
C ALA A 60 8.90 23.25 5.18
N THR A 61 9.38 23.68 4.01
CA THR A 61 8.71 24.73 3.23
C THR A 61 7.38 24.23 2.64
N SER A 62 6.44 25.13 2.33
CA SER A 62 5.17 24.77 1.69
C SER A 62 5.36 24.03 0.37
N GLU A 63 6.42 24.37 -0.39
CA GLU A 63 6.81 23.67 -1.61
C GLU A 63 7.25 22.22 -1.31
N GLN A 64 8.11 22.01 -0.31
CA GLN A 64 8.55 20.67 0.11
C GLN A 64 7.38 19.82 0.63
N LEU A 65 6.47 20.42 1.40
CA LEU A 65 5.28 19.74 1.91
C LEU A 65 4.32 19.33 0.78
N THR A 66 4.15 20.19 -0.23
CA THR A 66 3.31 19.89 -1.40
C THR A 66 3.94 18.78 -2.24
N ALA A 67 5.23 18.89 -2.56
CA ALA A 67 5.95 17.85 -3.29
C ALA A 67 5.93 16.49 -2.58
N ALA A 68 6.08 16.49 -1.25
CA ALA A 68 5.96 15.28 -0.46
C ALA A 68 4.51 14.74 -0.43
N ALA A 69 3.51 15.60 -0.36
CA ALA A 69 2.11 15.19 -0.43
C ALA A 69 1.79 14.50 -1.77
N ASP A 70 2.25 15.08 -2.88
CA ASP A 70 2.11 14.51 -4.21
C ASP A 70 2.81 13.14 -4.27
N ALA A 71 4.01 13.01 -3.69
CA ALA A 71 4.70 11.72 -3.62
C ALA A 71 3.92 10.63 -2.86
N TRP A 72 3.28 10.98 -1.74
CA TRP A 72 2.40 10.06 -1.03
C TRP A 72 1.14 9.72 -1.83
N GLU A 73 0.56 10.67 -2.57
CA GLU A 73 -0.56 10.39 -3.48
C GLU A 73 -0.19 9.34 -4.54
N HIS A 74 0.94 9.54 -5.21
CA HIS A 74 1.45 8.60 -6.20
C HIS A 74 1.78 7.24 -5.58
N THR A 75 2.33 7.20 -4.37
CA THR A 75 2.55 5.95 -3.63
C THR A 75 1.25 5.14 -3.51
N GLY A 76 0.14 5.80 -3.16
CA GLY A 76 -1.15 5.14 -3.05
C GLY A 76 -1.66 4.59 -4.39
N ILE A 77 -1.53 5.38 -5.47
CA ILE A 77 -1.90 4.98 -6.82
C ILE A 77 -1.06 3.78 -7.28
N TYR A 78 0.25 3.81 -7.06
CA TYR A 78 1.15 2.74 -7.47
C TYR A 78 0.95 1.47 -6.66
N ALA A 79 0.73 1.56 -5.35
CA ALA A 79 0.39 0.41 -4.52
C ALA A 79 -0.92 -0.25 -5.00
N GLN A 80 -1.93 0.54 -5.33
CA GLN A 80 -3.19 0.03 -5.88
C GLN A 80 -3.00 -0.64 -7.24
N ALA A 81 -2.19 -0.05 -8.11
CA ALA A 81 -1.86 -0.62 -9.42
C ALA A 81 -1.14 -1.97 -9.28
N MET A 82 -0.16 -2.08 -8.37
CA MET A 82 0.52 -3.34 -8.08
C MET A 82 -0.44 -4.40 -7.54
N GLY A 83 -1.43 -4.02 -6.73
CA GLY A 83 -2.49 -4.92 -6.28
C GLY A 83 -3.27 -5.53 -7.46
N GLY A 84 -3.61 -4.72 -8.46
CA GLY A 84 -4.24 -5.17 -9.70
C GLY A 84 -3.37 -6.10 -10.54
N ILE A 85 -2.06 -5.80 -10.66
CA ILE A 85 -1.11 -6.69 -11.35
C ILE A 85 -1.02 -8.04 -10.62
N GLY A 86 -1.00 -8.03 -9.29
CA GLY A 86 -0.97 -9.25 -8.48
C GLY A 86 -2.20 -10.13 -8.69
N THR A 87 -3.38 -9.55 -8.89
CA THR A 87 -4.58 -10.30 -9.30
C THR A 87 -4.36 -11.06 -10.60
N ILE A 88 -3.79 -10.39 -11.61
CA ILE A 88 -3.52 -11.02 -12.92
C ILE A 88 -2.51 -12.16 -12.75
N ILE A 89 -1.46 -11.98 -11.95
CA ILE A 89 -0.48 -13.02 -11.66
C ILE A 89 -1.13 -14.22 -10.97
N GLY A 90 -1.95 -13.98 -9.94
CA GLY A 90 -2.67 -15.03 -9.23
C GLY A 90 -3.62 -15.81 -10.15
N LEU A 91 -4.36 -15.10 -11.02
CA LEU A 91 -5.21 -15.73 -12.03
C LEU A 91 -4.40 -16.58 -13.02
N VAL A 92 -3.25 -16.11 -13.50
CA VAL A 92 -2.38 -16.89 -14.38
C VAL A 92 -1.88 -18.17 -13.69
N LEU A 93 -1.53 -18.09 -12.40
CA LEU A 93 -1.12 -19.27 -11.61
C LEU A 93 -2.26 -20.25 -11.41
N MET A 94 -3.48 -19.76 -11.18
CA MET A 94 -4.67 -20.61 -11.08
C MET A 94 -4.98 -21.32 -12.41
N LEU A 95 -4.93 -20.60 -13.53
CA LEU A 95 -5.15 -21.17 -14.86
C LEU A 95 -4.11 -22.24 -15.21
N LYS A 96 -2.86 -22.06 -14.77
CA LYS A 96 -1.79 -23.05 -15.00
C LYS A 96 -2.01 -24.38 -14.27
N ASN A 97 -2.74 -24.35 -13.15
CA ASN A 97 -2.97 -25.51 -12.28
C ASN A 97 -4.46 -25.91 -12.22
N MET A 98 -5.24 -25.58 -13.26
CA MET A 98 -6.70 -25.78 -13.25
C MET A 98 -7.14 -27.24 -13.11
N ASP A 99 -6.26 -28.18 -13.49
CA ASP A 99 -6.53 -29.62 -13.42
C ASP A 99 -6.45 -30.19 -11.99
N ASP A 100 -5.87 -29.45 -11.04
CA ASP A 100 -5.78 -29.84 -9.63
C ASP A 100 -6.35 -28.74 -8.71
N PRO A 101 -7.59 -28.92 -8.19
CA PRO A 101 -8.19 -27.98 -7.26
C PRO A 101 -7.36 -27.71 -6.00
N ALA A 102 -6.54 -28.66 -5.54
CA ALA A 102 -5.68 -28.46 -4.38
C ALA A 102 -4.54 -27.47 -4.67
N ALA A 103 -4.10 -27.40 -5.93
CA ALA A 103 -3.04 -26.51 -6.39
C ALA A 103 -3.53 -25.07 -6.72
N LEU A 104 -4.83 -24.80 -6.62
CA LEU A 104 -5.41 -23.46 -6.86
C LEU A 104 -5.22 -22.50 -5.68
N GLY A 105 -5.14 -23.02 -4.45
CA GLY A 105 -5.06 -22.23 -3.22
C GLY A 105 -3.96 -21.16 -3.22
N PRO A 106 -2.71 -21.48 -3.61
CA PRO A 106 -1.63 -20.50 -3.69
C PRO A 106 -1.89 -19.35 -4.67
N GLY A 107 -2.45 -19.64 -5.86
CA GLY A 107 -2.77 -18.60 -6.85
C GLY A 107 -3.89 -17.67 -6.39
N MET A 108 -4.90 -18.22 -5.71
CA MET A 108 -5.97 -17.45 -5.10
C MET A 108 -5.47 -16.56 -3.96
N ALA A 109 -4.57 -17.08 -3.11
CA ALA A 109 -3.96 -16.32 -2.02
C ALA A 109 -3.20 -15.10 -2.55
N ILE A 110 -2.37 -15.28 -3.59
CA ILE A 110 -1.65 -14.18 -4.24
C ILE A 110 -2.64 -13.13 -4.76
N ALA A 111 -3.64 -13.53 -5.55
CA ALA A 111 -4.60 -12.60 -6.13
C ALA A 111 -5.33 -11.73 -5.10
N LEU A 112 -5.75 -12.32 -3.97
CA LEU A 112 -6.50 -11.62 -2.94
C LEU A 112 -5.61 -10.77 -2.04
N LEU A 113 -4.45 -11.32 -1.62
CA LEU A 113 -3.56 -10.64 -0.68
C LEU A 113 -2.83 -9.48 -1.34
N THR A 114 -2.49 -9.55 -2.64
CA THR A 114 -1.89 -8.39 -3.33
C THR A 114 -2.85 -7.22 -3.41
N VAL A 115 -4.14 -7.46 -3.67
CA VAL A 115 -5.18 -6.42 -3.66
C VAL A 115 -5.35 -5.84 -2.27
N PHE A 116 -5.41 -6.69 -1.25
CA PHE A 116 -5.51 -6.26 0.13
C PHE A 116 -4.33 -5.35 0.52
N TYR A 117 -3.09 -5.75 0.22
CA TYR A 117 -1.92 -4.93 0.54
C TYR A 117 -1.87 -3.62 -0.24
N GLY A 118 -2.25 -3.64 -1.53
CA GLY A 118 -2.32 -2.42 -2.34
C GLY A 118 -3.30 -1.41 -1.76
N LEU A 119 -4.52 -1.87 -1.44
CA LEU A 119 -5.56 -1.07 -0.79
C LEU A 119 -5.12 -0.57 0.59
N PHE A 120 -4.50 -1.43 1.38
CA PHE A 120 -4.03 -1.08 2.72
C PHE A 120 -2.99 0.04 2.66
N VAL A 121 -1.97 -0.09 1.80
CA VAL A 121 -0.96 0.96 1.62
C VAL A 121 -1.59 2.25 1.11
N ALA A 122 -2.50 2.17 0.12
CA ALA A 122 -3.14 3.35 -0.46
C ALA A 122 -4.01 4.11 0.56
N TYR A 123 -4.90 3.41 1.27
CA TYR A 123 -5.92 4.04 2.10
C TYR A 123 -5.55 4.17 3.57
N ALA A 124 -4.83 3.19 4.14
CA ALA A 124 -4.43 3.25 5.53
C ALA A 124 -3.15 4.06 5.73
N VAL A 125 -2.24 4.11 4.76
CA VAL A 125 -0.93 4.76 4.93
C VAL A 125 -0.78 6.03 4.07
N ALA A 126 -0.91 5.90 2.76
CA ALA A 126 -0.59 6.98 1.83
C ALA A 126 -1.57 8.16 1.91
N LEU A 127 -2.87 7.89 1.84
CA LEU A 127 -3.92 8.92 1.92
C LEU A 127 -3.85 9.80 3.19
N PRO A 128 -3.71 9.24 4.42
CA PRO A 128 -3.63 10.08 5.62
C PRO A 128 -2.34 10.91 5.66
N LEU A 129 -1.22 10.39 5.14
CA LEU A 129 0.04 11.13 5.07
C LEU A 129 -0.03 12.28 4.05
N GLN A 130 -0.54 12.02 2.85
CA GLN A 130 -0.83 13.04 1.84
C GLN A 130 -1.72 14.14 2.43
N THR A 131 -2.85 13.78 3.03
CA THR A 131 -3.80 14.75 3.60
C THR A 131 -3.15 15.59 4.70
N ARG A 132 -2.34 14.97 5.57
CA ARG A 132 -1.61 15.67 6.62
C ARG A 132 -0.62 16.69 6.04
N LEU A 133 0.16 16.30 5.04
CA LEU A 133 1.15 17.17 4.39
C LEU A 133 0.48 18.34 3.67
N ARG A 134 -0.58 18.10 2.89
CA ARG A 134 -1.36 19.17 2.24
C ARG A 134 -1.93 20.15 3.26
N SER A 135 -2.43 19.66 4.40
CA SER A 135 -2.94 20.54 5.45
C SER A 135 -1.86 21.41 6.11
N ARG A 136 -0.62 20.92 6.22
CA ARG A 136 0.53 21.70 6.70
C ARG A 136 1.04 22.69 5.67
N ALA A 137 0.92 22.39 4.38
CA ALA A 137 1.35 23.30 3.31
C ALA A 137 0.42 24.52 3.18
N ALA A 138 -0.86 24.36 3.54
CA ALA A 138 -1.90 25.37 3.40
C ALA A 138 -2.10 26.27 4.64
N GLY A 139 -1.50 25.91 5.78
CA GLY A 139 -1.55 26.69 7.03
C GLY A 139 -0.22 27.37 7.30
#